data_AF-A0A519QPN0-F1
#
_entry.id   AF-A0A519QPN0-F1
#
_cell.length_a   1.000
_cell.length_b   1.000
_cell.length_c   1.000
_cell.angle_alpha   90.00
_cell.angle_beta   90.00
_cell.angle_gamma   90.00
#
_symmetry.space_group_name_H-M   'P 1'
#
loop_
_entity.id
_entity.type
_entity.pdbx_description
1 polymer ?
#
loop_
_entity_poly.entity_id
_entity_poly.type
_entity_poly.pdbx_seq_one_letter_code
_entity_poly.pdbx_strand_id
1 'polypeptide(L)'
;MEKIEEKFVLGEISKELFEKFASKYQNEVKILSGEIARGRFESSNLEKAVEKCLEISQNLGGAWLSASFENKQLLQKLVFPAGILYSKENNRVRTIRTNTLFSEIEPLARVLAENKKGDSKKNRLKSSSVPRTEVFYTRSH
;
A
#
# COMPACT_ATOMS: atom_id res chain seq x y z
N MET A 1 38.23 -15.97 -9.64
CA MET A 1 39.07 -16.97 -8.93
C MET A 1 39.86 -17.79 -9.92
N GLU A 2 39.21 -18.41 -10.91
CA GLU A 2 39.84 -19.24 -11.95
C GLU A 2 41.12 -18.63 -12.58
N LYS A 3 41.10 -17.37 -13.03
CA LYS A 3 42.28 -16.72 -13.65
C LYS A 3 43.50 -16.58 -12.72
N ILE A 4 43.30 -16.52 -11.41
CA ILE A 4 44.39 -16.37 -10.42
C ILE A 4 44.92 -17.74 -10.01
N GLU A 5 44.03 -18.74 -9.97
CA GLU A 5 44.36 -20.14 -9.75
C GLU A 5 45.18 -20.69 -10.93
N GLU A 6 44.76 -20.39 -12.16
CA GLU A 6 45.46 -20.77 -13.39
C GLU A 6 46.89 -20.22 -13.42
N LYS A 7 47.09 -18.94 -13.08
CA LYS A 7 48.43 -18.33 -13.00
C LYS A 7 49.31 -18.89 -11.90
N PHE A 8 48.72 -19.31 -10.78
CA PHE A 8 49.46 -19.99 -9.72
C PHE A 8 49.90 -21.40 -10.15
N VAL A 9 49.01 -22.15 -10.82
CA VAL A 9 49.31 -23.48 -11.37
C VAL A 9 50.39 -23.40 -12.46
N LEU A 10 50.39 -22.35 -13.29
CA LEU A 10 51.41 -22.08 -14.31
C LEU A 10 52.75 -21.59 -13.72
N GLY A 11 52.83 -21.36 -12.40
CA GLY A 11 54.04 -20.88 -11.73
C GLY A 11 54.37 -19.41 -11.99
N GLU A 12 53.47 -18.65 -12.60
CA GLU A 12 53.68 -17.23 -12.93
C GLU A 12 53.64 -16.32 -11.69
N ILE A 13 53.07 -16.81 -10.58
CA ILE A 13 52.90 -16.07 -9.34
C ILE A 13 53.29 -16.91 -8.12
N SER A 14 53.86 -16.26 -7.09
CA SER A 14 54.20 -16.93 -5.84
C SER A 14 52.96 -17.26 -5.01
N LYS A 15 53.09 -18.27 -4.12
CA LYS A 15 52.04 -18.70 -3.20
C LYS A 15 51.53 -17.54 -2.32
N GLU A 16 52.44 -16.68 -1.87
CA GLU A 16 52.13 -15.50 -1.06
C GLU A 16 51.26 -14.49 -1.82
N LEU A 17 51.56 -14.29 -3.12
CA LEU A 17 50.78 -13.39 -3.97
C LEU A 17 49.39 -13.96 -4.23
N PHE A 18 49.30 -15.27 -4.48
CA PHE A 18 48.04 -15.99 -4.64
C PHE A 18 47.16 -15.84 -3.39
N GLU A 19 47.67 -16.18 -2.21
CA GLU A 19 46.91 -16.12 -0.95
C GLU A 19 46.39 -14.71 -0.65
N LYS A 20 47.22 -13.67 -0.91
CA LYS A 20 46.83 -12.27 -0.71
C LYS A 20 45.65 -11.86 -1.59
N PHE A 21 45.70 -12.15 -2.88
CA PHE A 21 44.64 -11.76 -3.81
C PHE A 21 43.41 -12.66 -3.70
N ALA A 22 43.57 -13.97 -3.48
CA ALA A 22 42.47 -14.88 -3.21
C ALA A 22 41.67 -14.42 -1.98
N SER A 23 42.36 -14.08 -0.88
CA SER A 23 41.72 -13.57 0.33
C SER A 23 41.00 -12.25 0.09
N LYS A 24 41.58 -11.34 -0.69
CA LYS A 24 40.95 -10.06 -1.08
C LYS A 24 39.64 -10.30 -1.83
N TYR A 25 39.66 -11.09 -2.90
CA TYR A 25 38.47 -11.34 -3.71
C TYR A 25 37.40 -12.13 -2.96
N GLN A 26 37.78 -13.09 -2.11
CA GLN A 26 36.83 -13.79 -1.24
C GLN A 26 36.15 -12.84 -0.25
N ASN A 27 36.89 -11.89 0.32
CA ASN A 27 36.31 -10.87 1.19
C ASN A 27 35.36 -9.94 0.43
N GLU A 28 35.72 -9.49 -0.78
CA GLU A 28 34.84 -8.68 -1.63
C GLU A 28 33.54 -9.43 -1.96
N VAL A 29 33.63 -10.71 -2.33
CA VAL A 29 32.45 -11.56 -2.58
C VAL A 29 31.59 -11.71 -1.33
N LYS A 30 32.19 -11.91 -0.15
CA LYS A 30 31.46 -11.96 1.13
C LYS A 30 30.75 -10.64 1.45
N ILE A 31 31.41 -9.50 1.23
CA ILE A 31 30.82 -8.18 1.48
C ILE A 31 29.63 -7.96 0.53
N LEU A 32 29.82 -8.20 -0.77
CA LEU A 32 28.79 -8.02 -1.79
C LEU A 32 27.59 -8.95 -1.55
N SER A 33 27.84 -10.22 -1.24
CA SER A 33 26.76 -11.18 -0.91
C SER A 33 26.01 -10.77 0.36
N GLY A 34 26.71 -10.25 1.37
CA GLY A 34 26.10 -9.69 2.58
C GLY A 34 25.28 -8.42 2.32
N GLU A 35 25.70 -7.57 1.37
CA GLU A 35 24.92 -6.40 0.92
C GLU A 35 23.66 -6.80 0.16
N ILE A 36 23.76 -7.76 -0.75
CA ILE A 36 22.61 -8.32 -1.48
C ILE A 36 21.62 -8.96 -0.51
N ALA A 37 22.09 -9.73 0.47
CA ALA A 37 21.25 -10.33 1.50
C ALA A 37 20.55 -9.27 2.36
N ARG A 38 21.25 -8.19 2.74
CA ARG A 38 20.65 -7.05 3.47
C ARG A 38 19.63 -6.28 2.63
N GLY A 39 19.86 -6.15 1.33
CA GLY A 39 18.96 -5.47 0.39
C GLY A 39 17.74 -6.32 -0.01
N ARG A 40 17.81 -7.64 0.18
CA ARG A 40 16.66 -8.54 0.05
C ARG A 40 15.75 -8.32 1.26
N PHE A 41 14.89 -7.29 1.17
CA PHE A 41 13.71 -7.24 2.02
C PHE A 41 13.00 -8.59 1.86
N GLU A 42 12.91 -9.36 2.94
CA GLU A 42 12.19 -10.63 2.97
C GLU A 42 10.79 -10.36 2.42
N SER A 43 10.57 -10.72 1.16
CA SER A 43 9.37 -10.35 0.40
C SER A 43 8.09 -10.77 1.14
N SER A 44 8.16 -11.91 1.83
CA SER A 44 7.10 -12.43 2.70
C SER A 44 6.76 -11.50 3.87
N ASN A 45 7.74 -10.81 4.45
CA ASN A 45 7.51 -9.85 5.54
C ASN A 45 6.90 -8.55 5.00
N LEU A 46 7.29 -8.13 3.80
CA LEU A 46 6.70 -6.96 3.15
C LEU A 46 5.26 -7.23 2.74
N GLU A 47 4.98 -8.39 2.16
CA GLU A 47 3.63 -8.82 1.78
C GLU A 47 2.69 -8.86 3.00
N LYS A 48 3.15 -9.48 4.10
CA LYS A 48 2.42 -9.47 5.38
C LYS A 48 2.21 -8.06 5.93
N ALA A 49 3.18 -7.16 5.75
CA ALA A 49 3.04 -5.77 6.20
C ALA A 49 2.00 -5.01 5.36
N VAL A 50 1.98 -5.23 4.04
CA VAL A 50 0.97 -4.66 3.14
C VAL A 50 -0.42 -5.18 3.48
N GLU A 51 -0.57 -6.49 3.68
CA GLU A 51 -1.85 -7.11 4.04
C GLU A 51 -2.40 -6.54 5.36
N LYS A 52 -1.57 -6.46 6.41
CA LYS A 52 -1.94 -5.83 7.67
C LYS A 52 -2.32 -4.35 7.49
N CYS A 53 -1.60 -3.63 6.65
CA CYS A 53 -1.91 -2.22 6.38
C CYS A 53 -3.29 -2.08 5.72
N LEU A 54 -3.65 -3.00 4.82
CA LEU A 54 -4.97 -3.04 4.20
C LEU A 54 -6.07 -3.39 5.20
N GLU A 55 -5.88 -4.40 6.06
CA GLU A 55 -6.82 -4.75 7.13
C GLU A 55 -7.11 -3.55 8.04
N ILE A 56 -6.04 -2.85 8.47
CA ILE A 56 -6.15 -1.64 9.29
C ILE A 56 -6.87 -0.54 8.51
N SER A 57 -6.59 -0.37 7.23
CA SER A 57 -7.22 0.66 6.39
C SER A 57 -8.72 0.43 6.21
N GLN A 58 -9.16 -0.83 6.12
CA GLN A 58 -10.57 -1.19 5.98
C GLN A 58 -11.36 -0.94 7.27
N ASN A 59 -10.76 -1.12 8.44
CA ASN A 59 -11.40 -0.90 9.74
C ASN A 59 -10.55 -0.06 10.69
N LEU A 60 -10.19 1.15 10.23
CA LEU A 60 -9.31 2.03 10.99
C LEU A 60 -9.90 2.43 12.35
N GLY A 61 -11.21 2.66 12.40
CA GLY A 61 -11.92 3.00 13.64
C GLY A 61 -11.89 1.87 14.66
N GLY A 62 -12.15 0.63 14.22
CA GLY A 62 -12.03 -0.55 15.09
C GLY A 62 -10.61 -0.75 15.59
N ALA A 63 -9.62 -0.67 14.68
CA ALA A 63 -8.21 -0.78 15.03
C ALA A 63 -7.77 0.28 16.03
N TRP A 64 -8.26 1.52 15.90
CA TRP A 64 -7.99 2.60 16.85
C TRP A 64 -8.58 2.32 18.24
N LEU A 65 -9.83 1.87 18.31
CA LEU A 65 -10.52 1.63 19.58
C LEU A 65 -9.89 0.48 20.37
N SER A 66 -9.48 -0.59 19.68
CA SER A 66 -8.84 -1.75 20.32
C SER A 66 -7.34 -1.57 20.60
N ALA A 67 -6.70 -0.53 20.08
CA ALA A 67 -5.25 -0.33 20.21
C ALA A 67 -4.83 0.19 21.60
N SER A 68 -3.68 -0.29 22.07
CA SER A 68 -2.95 0.28 23.20
C SER A 68 -2.45 1.70 22.88
N PHE A 69 -1.96 2.42 23.89
CA PHE A 69 -1.44 3.78 23.70
C PHE A 69 -0.27 3.82 22.68
N GLU A 70 0.66 2.88 22.78
CA GLU A 70 1.81 2.75 21.88
C GLU A 70 1.34 2.45 20.46
N ASN A 71 0.39 1.53 20.31
CA ASN A 71 -0.17 1.17 19.01
C ASN A 71 -0.99 2.32 18.39
N LYS A 72 -1.64 3.15 19.20
CA LYS A 72 -2.28 4.39 18.74
C LYS A 72 -1.27 5.40 18.20
N GLN A 73 -0.12 5.55 18.86
CA GLN A 73 0.95 6.40 18.34
C GLN A 73 1.51 5.87 17.01
N LEU A 74 1.68 4.55 16.89
CA LEU A 74 2.08 3.93 15.63
C LEU A 74 1.03 4.14 14.54
N LEU A 75 -0.25 3.97 14.87
CA LEU A 75 -1.35 4.20 13.94
C LEU A 75 -1.42 5.66 13.47
N GLN A 76 -1.20 6.61 14.39
CA GLN A 76 -1.10 8.04 14.04
C GLN A 76 0.05 8.30 13.07
N LYS A 77 1.24 7.72 13.30
CA LYS A 77 2.38 7.86 12.37
C LYS A 77 2.11 7.19 11.03
N LEU A 78 1.38 6.08 11.01
CA LEU A 78 1.01 5.37 9.79
C LEU A 78 0.07 6.20 8.92
N VAL A 79 -0.96 6.80 9.52
CA VAL A 79 -1.97 7.62 8.82
C VAL A 79 -1.42 9.02 8.49
N PHE A 80 -0.67 9.63 9.42
CA PHE A 80 -0.14 10.99 9.33
C PHE A 80 1.39 10.98 9.53
N PRO A 81 2.17 10.64 8.50
CA PRO A 81 3.62 10.52 8.62
C PRO A 81 4.33 11.84 8.95
N ALA A 82 3.73 12.99 8.59
CA ALA A 82 4.22 14.32 8.97
C ALA A 82 3.75 14.76 10.37
N GLY A 83 3.02 13.89 11.08
CA GLY A 83 2.45 14.18 12.39
C GLY A 83 1.16 15.01 12.34
N ILE A 84 0.69 15.31 13.54
CA ILE A 84 -0.54 16.05 13.79
C ILE A 84 -0.17 17.32 14.56
N LEU A 85 -0.51 18.48 14.02
CA LEU A 85 -0.32 19.77 14.67
C LEU A 85 -1.62 20.25 15.29
N TYR A 86 -1.52 20.87 16.46
CA TYR A 86 -2.66 21.51 17.11
C TYR A 86 -2.47 23.03 17.10
N SER A 87 -3.36 23.74 16.42
CA SER A 87 -3.40 25.19 16.48
C SER A 87 -4.30 25.61 17.64
N LYS A 88 -3.69 26.03 18.76
CA LYS A 88 -4.40 26.51 19.95
C LYS A 88 -5.22 27.77 19.67
N GLU A 89 -4.72 28.64 18.82
CA GLU A 89 -5.38 29.89 18.40
C GLU A 89 -6.68 29.63 17.63
N ASN A 90 -6.67 28.63 16.74
CA ASN A 90 -7.84 28.29 15.92
C ASN A 90 -8.66 27.10 16.48
N ASN A 91 -8.26 26.57 17.65
CA ASN A 91 -8.83 25.37 18.27
C ASN A 91 -9.01 24.20 17.29
N ARG A 92 -8.05 24.02 16.37
CA ARG A 92 -8.15 23.09 15.24
C ARG A 92 -6.92 22.21 15.11
N VAL A 93 -7.18 20.94 14.82
CA VAL A 93 -6.17 19.96 14.45
C VAL A 93 -5.83 20.12 12.96
N ARG A 94 -4.55 20.18 12.64
CA ARG A 94 -4.02 20.24 11.28
C ARG A 94 -3.11 19.04 11.03
N THR A 95 -3.40 18.30 9.98
CA THR A 95 -2.55 17.23 9.48
C THR A 95 -1.87 17.73 8.21
N ILE A 96 -0.53 17.85 8.24
CA ILE A 96 0.22 18.41 7.12
C ILE A 96 0.18 17.47 5.91
N ARG A 97 0.22 16.17 6.18
CA ARG A 97 0.27 15.12 5.17
C ARG A 97 -0.43 13.87 5.67
N THR A 98 -1.41 13.42 4.92
CA THR A 98 -2.01 12.09 5.06
C THR A 98 -1.25 11.11 4.17
N ASN A 99 -1.07 9.88 4.64
CA ASN A 99 -0.52 8.80 3.83
C ASN A 99 -1.46 8.49 2.65
N THR A 100 -0.89 8.36 1.44
CA THR A 100 -1.62 8.21 0.18
C THR A 100 -2.59 7.04 0.19
N LEU A 101 -2.25 5.93 0.84
CA LEU A 101 -3.16 4.80 0.98
C LEU A 101 -4.50 5.21 1.58
N PHE A 102 -4.46 6.06 2.61
CA PHE A 102 -5.66 6.50 3.33
C PHE A 102 -6.37 7.65 2.61
N SER A 103 -5.66 8.46 1.82
CA SER A 103 -6.32 9.52 1.02
C SER A 103 -7.17 8.96 -0.10
N GLU A 104 -6.85 7.77 -0.64
CA GLU A 104 -7.62 7.13 -1.71
C GLU A 104 -8.92 6.46 -1.21
N ILE A 105 -9.06 6.25 0.11
CA ILE A 105 -10.25 5.57 0.68
C ILE A 105 -11.53 6.38 0.41
N GLU A 106 -11.49 7.70 0.62
CA GLU A 106 -12.65 8.57 0.44
C GLU A 106 -13.13 8.66 -1.03
N PRO A 107 -12.25 8.94 -2.01
CA PRO A 107 -12.60 8.88 -3.43
C PRO A 107 -13.21 7.53 -3.84
N LEU A 108 -12.58 6.42 -3.45
CA LEU A 108 -13.07 5.08 -3.78
C LEU A 108 -14.45 4.80 -3.18
N ALA A 109 -14.67 5.19 -1.91
CA ALA A 109 -15.96 5.03 -1.25
C ALA A 109 -17.07 5.81 -1.97
N ARG A 110 -16.75 7.02 -2.45
CA ARG A 110 -17.70 7.85 -3.21
C ARG A 110 -18.08 7.21 -4.54
N VAL A 111 -17.11 6.75 -5.34
CA VAL A 111 -17.37 6.06 -6.62
C VAL A 111 -18.24 4.82 -6.41
N LEU A 112 -17.95 4.03 -5.38
CA LEU A 112 -18.75 2.84 -5.04
C LEU A 112 -20.19 3.21 -4.63
N ALA A 113 -20.38 4.30 -3.91
CA ALA A 113 -21.72 4.78 -3.52
C ALA A 113 -22.54 5.30 -4.71
N GLU A 114 -21.90 5.95 -5.68
CA GLU A 114 -22.53 6.43 -6.92
C GLU A 114 -22.99 5.25 -7.80
N ASN A 115 -22.17 4.20 -7.93
CA ASN A 115 -22.54 2.98 -8.65
C ASN A 115 -23.74 2.24 -8.03
N LYS A 116 -23.90 2.28 -6.70
CA LYS A 116 -25.07 1.71 -6.00
C LYS A 116 -26.37 2.49 -6.25
N LYS A 117 -26.29 3.77 -6.62
CA LYS A 117 -27.47 4.58 -6.97
C LYS A 117 -27.94 4.40 -8.42
N GLY A 118 -27.08 3.84 -9.28
CA GLY A 118 -27.32 3.68 -10.73
C GLY A 118 -28.42 2.68 -11.12
N ASP A 119 -28.69 1.65 -10.31
CA ASP A 119 -29.72 0.64 -10.61
C ASP A 119 -30.82 0.63 -9.55
N SER A 120 -31.51 1.76 -9.40
CA SER A 120 -32.79 1.77 -8.70
C SER A 120 -33.88 1.26 -9.64
N LYS A 121 -34.52 0.13 -9.28
CA LYS A 121 -35.70 -0.43 -9.97
C LYS A 121 -36.83 0.60 -10.20
N LYS A 122 -36.80 1.76 -9.53
CA LYS A 122 -37.73 2.89 -9.71
C LYS A 122 -37.58 3.61 -11.05
N ASN A 123 -36.43 3.56 -11.72
CA ASN A 123 -36.24 4.19 -13.04
C ASN A 123 -36.75 3.34 -14.21
N ARG A 124 -37.01 2.04 -14.02
CA ARG A 124 -37.57 1.18 -15.09
C ARG A 124 -39.05 1.40 -15.38
N LEU A 125 -39.80 2.07 -14.49
CA LEU A 125 -41.24 2.29 -14.66
C LEU A 125 -41.61 3.64 -15.30
N LYS A 126 -40.62 4.44 -15.74
CA LYS A 126 -40.88 5.75 -16.37
C LYS A 126 -40.50 5.83 -17.85
N SER A 127 -40.33 4.70 -18.53
CA SER A 127 -40.05 4.70 -19.97
C SER A 127 -40.83 3.61 -20.70
N SER A 128 -42.08 3.89 -21.03
CA SER A 128 -42.59 3.67 -22.39
C SER A 128 -43.84 4.52 -22.57
N SER A 129 -43.73 5.42 -23.55
CA SER A 129 -44.82 6.17 -24.13
C SER A 129 -45.90 5.19 -24.60
N VAL A 130 -47.15 5.34 -24.16
CA VAL A 130 -48.30 4.74 -24.85
C VAL A 130 -49.32 5.83 -25.17
N PRO A 131 -49.89 5.83 -26.40
CA PRO A 131 -50.67 6.94 -26.91
C PRO A 131 -52.04 7.01 -26.22
N ARG A 132 -52.51 8.24 -26.02
CA ARG A 132 -53.87 8.56 -25.58
C ARG A 132 -54.88 7.95 -26.58
N THR A 133 -55.59 6.91 -26.16
CA THR A 133 -56.78 6.43 -26.86
C THR A 133 -57.99 6.93 -26.08
N GLU A 134 -58.74 7.86 -26.68
CA GLU A 134 -60.04 8.28 -26.17
C GLU A 134 -61.03 7.11 -26.31
N VAL A 135 -61.66 6.72 -25.21
CA VAL A 135 -62.90 5.95 -25.25
C VAL A 135 -63.89 6.65 -24.33
N PHE A 136 -64.87 7.28 -24.96
CA PHE A 136 -66.11 7.76 -24.37
C PHE A 136 -66.98 6.57 -23.93
N TYR A 137 -67.53 6.58 -22.71
CA TYR A 137 -68.99 6.43 -22.49
C TYR A 137 -69.45 6.75 -21.05
N THR A 138 -70.31 7.76 -20.97
CA THR A 138 -71.53 7.96 -20.14
C THR A 138 -71.59 7.72 -18.62
N ARG A 139 -71.85 8.85 -17.91
CA ARG A 139 -72.96 9.13 -16.96
C ARG A 139 -73.90 7.96 -16.61
N SER A 140 -74.27 7.80 -15.32
CA SER A 140 -75.58 8.25 -14.79
C SER A 140 -75.98 7.63 -13.42
N HIS A 141 -76.51 8.52 -12.56
CA HIS A 141 -77.34 8.36 -11.35
C HIS A 141 -76.76 7.72 -10.09
#